data_AF-A0A6J8AHA2-F1
#
_entry.id   AF-A0A6J8AHA2-F1
#
_cell.length_a   1.000
_cell.length_b   1.000
_cell.length_c   1.000
_cell.angle_alpha   90.00
_cell.angle_beta   90.00
_cell.angle_gamma   90.00
#
_symmetry.space_group_name_H-M   'P 1'
#
loop_
_entity.id
_entity.type
_entity.pdbx_description
1 polymer ?
#
loop_
_entity_poly.entity_id
_entity_poly.type
_entity_poly.pdbx_seq_one_letter_code
_entity_poly.pdbx_strand_id
1 'polypeptide(L)'
;MRQIAACARCGNQHRQTFCFAASKQCFKCHHIGHYARMCVFRPHQEIQKCKDVPQIKTKSKSQKERDMRRIKEYFDSKSLTRSLPFANLRDSAFKSCLDTTSILKCELTCFKQKLSLEQKKGESQTDEIKNLREQLLHFQSVSVENEKLRADVLRLQDNQKRQSVTVDNCQNHVKRINDLELYLQRKIDCIFDIQQKYEETATEKRQFFNENSILHFKVDEYYKQIGELNVKLKESESEKEQLRSTLNQRTVYQNQSRAFQPQFGYFR
;
A
#
# COMPACT_ATOMS: atom_id res chain seq x y z
N MET A 1 -60.31 -5.66 -90.62
CA MET A 1 -59.27 -6.69 -90.86
C MET A 1 -59.96 -7.97 -91.32
N ARG A 2 -59.68 -8.49 -92.53
CA ARG A 2 -60.28 -9.74 -93.02
C ARG A 2 -59.61 -10.93 -92.32
N GLN A 3 -60.36 -11.70 -91.55
CA GLN A 3 -59.87 -12.93 -90.91
C GLN A 3 -59.52 -13.96 -92.00
N ILE A 4 -58.30 -14.51 -91.97
CA ILE A 4 -57.90 -15.62 -92.84
C ILE A 4 -58.51 -16.88 -92.24
N ALA A 5 -59.43 -17.52 -92.96
CA ALA A 5 -60.05 -18.77 -92.52
C ALA A 5 -58.99 -19.88 -92.35
N ALA A 6 -59.15 -20.72 -91.33
CA ALA A 6 -58.26 -21.86 -91.10
C ALA A 6 -58.34 -22.86 -92.26
N CYS A 7 -57.20 -23.44 -92.66
CA CYS A 7 -57.17 -24.39 -93.75
C CYS A 7 -57.84 -25.71 -93.37
N ALA A 8 -58.81 -26.18 -94.18
CA ALA A 8 -59.50 -27.46 -93.96
C ALA A 8 -58.56 -28.69 -93.96
N ARG A 9 -57.37 -28.59 -94.55
CA ARG A 9 -56.39 -29.69 -94.64
C ARG A 9 -55.54 -29.85 -93.38
N CYS A 10 -55.11 -28.73 -92.78
CA CYS A 10 -54.17 -28.75 -91.66
C CYS A 10 -54.66 -28.08 -90.37
N GLY A 11 -55.74 -27.30 -90.43
CA GLY A 11 -56.28 -26.52 -89.32
C GLY A 11 -55.57 -25.19 -89.04
N ASN A 12 -54.47 -24.87 -89.74
CA ASN A 12 -53.69 -23.65 -89.53
C ASN A 12 -54.05 -22.56 -90.56
N GLN A 13 -53.77 -21.30 -90.24
CA GLN A 13 -53.93 -20.17 -91.17
C GLN A 13 -52.69 -20.06 -92.08
N HIS A 14 -52.88 -20.21 -93.39
CA HIS A 14 -51.87 -19.96 -94.41
C HIS A 14 -52.55 -19.58 -95.72
N ARG A 15 -51.82 -18.96 -96.67
CA ARG A 15 -52.36 -18.69 -98.02
C ARG A 15 -52.62 -20.03 -98.72
N GLN A 16 -53.75 -20.15 -99.42
CA GLN A 16 -54.29 -21.42 -99.95
C GLN A 16 -53.32 -22.20 -100.86
N THR A 17 -52.31 -21.53 -101.43
CA THR A 17 -51.34 -22.11 -102.36
C THR A 17 -50.28 -23.01 -101.71
N PHE A 18 -50.01 -22.90 -100.41
CA PHE A 18 -48.98 -23.70 -99.74
C PHE A 18 -49.48 -24.30 -98.43
N CYS A 19 -50.03 -25.52 -98.50
CA CYS A 19 -50.38 -26.31 -97.31
C CYS A 19 -49.36 -27.43 -97.09
N PHE A 20 -48.69 -27.45 -95.94
CA PHE A 20 -47.80 -28.55 -95.56
C PHE A 20 -48.48 -29.92 -95.51
N ALA A 21 -49.80 -29.96 -95.29
CA ALA A 21 -50.55 -31.22 -95.31
C ALA A 21 -50.84 -31.74 -96.73
N ALA A 22 -50.59 -30.95 -97.79
CA ALA A 22 -50.89 -31.33 -99.17
C ALA A 22 -50.14 -32.56 -99.65
N SER A 23 -48.91 -32.80 -99.14
CA SER A 23 -48.07 -33.97 -99.48
C SER A 23 -48.00 -35.00 -98.36
N LYS A 24 -48.77 -34.85 -97.28
CA LYS A 24 -48.77 -35.77 -96.14
C LYS A 24 -49.94 -36.73 -96.25
N GLN A 25 -49.66 -38.01 -96.01
CA GLN A 25 -50.64 -39.07 -95.95
C GLN A 25 -51.29 -39.10 -94.56
N CYS A 26 -52.62 -39.15 -94.51
CA CYS A 26 -53.35 -39.22 -93.26
C CYS A 26 -53.22 -40.61 -92.62
N PHE A 27 -52.75 -40.72 -91.38
CA PHE A 27 -52.67 -42.01 -90.68
C PHE A 27 -54.03 -42.67 -90.37
N LYS A 28 -55.16 -41.93 -90.47
CA LYS A 28 -56.50 -42.50 -90.24
C LYS A 28 -57.12 -43.14 -91.48
N CYS A 29 -57.18 -42.42 -92.61
CA CYS A 29 -57.80 -42.92 -93.84
C CYS A 29 -56.81 -43.22 -94.97
N HIS A 30 -55.52 -42.98 -94.75
CA HIS A 30 -54.44 -43.23 -95.71
C HIS A 30 -54.54 -42.42 -97.01
N HIS A 31 -55.43 -41.43 -97.10
CA HIS A 31 -55.47 -40.45 -98.19
C HIS A 31 -54.51 -39.28 -97.95
N ILE A 32 -53.91 -38.79 -99.03
CA ILE A 32 -52.99 -37.64 -99.02
C ILE A 32 -53.81 -36.34 -98.95
N GLY A 33 -53.27 -35.33 -98.28
CA GLY A 33 -53.80 -33.97 -98.35
C GLY A 33 -54.45 -33.45 -97.07
N HIS A 34 -54.36 -34.18 -95.94
CA HIS A 34 -54.82 -33.71 -94.63
C HIS A 34 -54.13 -34.46 -93.48
N TYR A 35 -54.16 -33.86 -92.28
CA TYR A 35 -53.69 -34.54 -91.06
C TYR A 35 -54.78 -35.39 -90.41
N ALA A 36 -54.39 -36.42 -89.65
CA ALA A 36 -55.30 -37.32 -88.93
C ALA A 36 -56.33 -36.62 -88.02
N ARG A 37 -55.98 -35.44 -87.47
CA ARG A 37 -56.89 -34.61 -86.67
C ARG A 37 -57.99 -33.93 -87.48
N MET A 38 -57.76 -33.69 -88.77
CA MET A 38 -58.71 -33.08 -89.71
C MET A 38 -59.47 -34.13 -90.54
N CYS A 39 -59.22 -35.42 -90.28
CA CYS A 39 -59.83 -36.51 -91.02
C CYS A 39 -61.29 -36.67 -90.61
N VAL A 40 -62.20 -36.42 -91.55
CA VAL A 40 -63.65 -36.62 -91.39
C VAL A 40 -64.12 -38.05 -91.67
N PHE A 41 -63.19 -38.95 -92.00
CA PHE A 41 -63.49 -40.37 -92.15
C PHE A 41 -63.92 -40.95 -90.79
N ARG A 42 -65.22 -41.22 -90.65
CA ARG A 42 -65.74 -42.08 -89.59
C ARG A 42 -65.59 -43.52 -90.08
N PRO A 43 -64.83 -44.39 -89.41
CA PRO A 43 -64.83 -45.80 -89.76
C PRO A 43 -66.25 -46.32 -89.51
N HIS A 44 -67.00 -46.54 -90.59
CA HIS A 44 -68.21 -47.33 -90.51
C HIS A 44 -67.81 -48.71 -89.99
N GLN A 45 -68.46 -49.12 -88.91
CA GLN A 45 -68.44 -50.50 -88.43
C GLN A 45 -69.02 -51.38 -89.53
N GLU A 46 -68.15 -52.00 -90.32
CA GLU A 46 -68.48 -53.24 -91.01
C GLU A 46 -67.42 -54.28 -90.68
N ILE A 47 -67.88 -55.30 -89.96
CA ILE A 47 -67.18 -56.53 -89.64
C ILE A 47 -66.98 -57.27 -90.97
N GLN A 48 -65.89 -56.98 -91.66
CA GLN A 48 -65.39 -57.84 -92.73
C GLN A 48 -64.41 -58.85 -92.14
N LYS A 49 -64.89 -60.10 -92.11
CA LYS A 49 -64.16 -61.32 -91.78
C LYS A 49 -62.87 -61.40 -92.62
N CYS A 50 -61.74 -60.94 -92.08
CA CYS A 50 -60.43 -61.34 -92.55
C CYS A 50 -60.04 -62.63 -91.85
N LYS A 51 -60.32 -63.75 -92.52
CA LYS A 51 -59.56 -64.99 -92.32
C LYS A 51 -58.17 -64.69 -92.84
N ASP A 52 -57.22 -64.49 -91.93
CA ASP A 52 -55.78 -64.75 -92.10
C ASP A 52 -55.08 -64.23 -90.84
N VAL A 53 -55.03 -65.09 -89.83
CA VAL A 53 -54.13 -64.92 -88.69
C VAL A 53 -52.71 -65.11 -89.23
N PRO A 54 -51.82 -64.09 -89.21
CA PRO A 54 -50.41 -64.36 -89.41
C PRO A 54 -49.98 -65.19 -88.20
N GLN A 55 -49.62 -66.44 -88.43
CA GLN A 55 -49.00 -67.28 -87.41
C GLN A 55 -47.90 -66.47 -86.74
N ILE A 56 -48.06 -66.21 -85.43
CA ILE A 56 -47.03 -65.61 -84.59
C ILE A 56 -45.83 -66.58 -84.66
N LYS A 57 -44.89 -66.31 -85.57
CA LYS A 57 -43.63 -67.04 -85.63
C LYS A 57 -42.96 -66.86 -84.27
N THR A 58 -42.95 -67.92 -83.48
CA THR A 58 -42.26 -67.94 -82.20
C THR A 58 -40.80 -67.59 -82.48
N LYS A 59 -40.32 -66.48 -81.90
CA LYS A 59 -38.92 -66.04 -82.04
C LYS A 59 -38.01 -67.23 -81.78
N SER A 60 -37.03 -67.47 -82.67
CA SER A 60 -36.07 -68.56 -82.50
C SER A 60 -35.35 -68.44 -81.16
N LYS A 61 -34.88 -69.56 -80.59
CA LYS A 61 -34.14 -69.55 -79.31
C LYS A 61 -32.97 -68.56 -79.35
N SER A 62 -32.23 -68.51 -80.45
CA SER A 62 -31.14 -67.55 -80.67
C SER A 62 -31.60 -66.08 -80.69
N GLN A 63 -32.76 -65.78 -81.29
CA GLN A 63 -33.32 -64.42 -81.27
C GLN A 63 -33.75 -64.01 -79.86
N LYS A 64 -34.39 -64.91 -79.12
CA LYS A 64 -34.76 -64.69 -77.71
C LYS A 64 -33.52 -64.43 -76.86
N GLU A 65 -32.45 -65.19 -77.06
CA GLU A 65 -31.20 -65.06 -76.31
C GLU A 65 -30.47 -63.74 -76.61
N ARG A 66 -30.40 -63.31 -77.87
CA ARG A 66 -29.84 -61.99 -78.24
C ARG A 66 -30.67 -60.84 -77.66
N ASP A 67 -32.00 -60.92 -77.73
CA ASP A 67 -32.89 -59.91 -77.15
C ASP A 67 -32.72 -59.84 -75.62
N MET A 68 -32.63 -60.99 -74.94
CA MET A 68 -32.37 -61.05 -73.49
C MET A 68 -31.02 -60.44 -73.12
N ARG A 69 -29.97 -60.68 -73.91
CA ARG A 69 -28.64 -60.09 -73.69
C ARG A 69 -28.68 -58.56 -73.82
N ARG A 70 -29.31 -58.03 -74.87
CA ARG A 70 -29.47 -56.58 -75.06
C ARG A 70 -30.26 -55.93 -73.93
N ILE A 71 -31.33 -56.58 -73.48
CA ILE A 71 -32.14 -56.11 -72.36
C ILE A 71 -31.30 -56.09 -71.08
N LYS A 72 -30.54 -57.17 -70.83
CA LYS A 72 -29.61 -57.24 -69.69
C LYS A 72 -28.56 -56.13 -69.74
N GLU A 73 -27.88 -55.95 -70.88
CA GLU A 73 -26.88 -54.88 -71.08
C GLU A 73 -27.48 -53.48 -70.87
N TYR A 74 -28.73 -53.25 -71.31
CA TYR A 74 -29.44 -52.00 -71.06
C TYR A 74 -29.69 -51.79 -69.56
N PHE A 75 -30.17 -52.80 -68.84
CA PHE A 75 -30.41 -52.69 -67.39
C PHE A 75 -29.11 -52.55 -66.60
N ASP A 76 -28.06 -53.28 -66.97
CA ASP A 76 -26.74 -53.20 -66.34
C ASP A 76 -26.14 -51.80 -66.57
N SER A 77 -26.18 -51.29 -67.80
CA SER A 77 -25.71 -49.94 -68.14
C SER A 77 -26.50 -48.87 -67.38
N LYS A 78 -27.84 -48.98 -67.34
CA LYS A 78 -28.72 -48.05 -66.64
C LYS A 78 -28.54 -48.09 -65.12
N SER A 79 -28.30 -49.27 -64.56
CA SER A 79 -27.98 -49.45 -63.15
C SER A 79 -26.65 -48.77 -62.81
N LEU A 80 -25.62 -48.99 -63.64
CA LEU A 80 -24.32 -48.35 -63.51
C LEU A 80 -24.44 -46.82 -63.58
N THR A 81 -25.20 -46.28 -64.54
CA THR A 81 -25.38 -44.83 -64.64
C THR A 81 -26.11 -44.26 -63.43
N ARG A 82 -27.07 -45.01 -62.85
CA ARG A 82 -27.79 -44.64 -61.62
C ARG A 82 -26.95 -44.73 -60.34
N SER A 83 -25.90 -45.54 -60.36
CA SER A 83 -24.98 -45.68 -59.23
C SER A 83 -23.95 -44.54 -59.14
N LEU A 84 -23.82 -43.72 -60.18
CA LEU A 84 -22.91 -42.58 -60.15
C LEU A 84 -23.40 -41.52 -59.15
N PRO A 85 -22.50 -40.86 -58.42
CA PRO A 85 -22.86 -39.88 -57.37
C PRO A 85 -23.64 -38.66 -57.91
N PHE A 86 -23.64 -38.46 -59.23
CA PHE A 86 -24.37 -37.36 -59.88
C PHE A 86 -25.69 -37.80 -60.52
N ALA A 87 -26.03 -39.10 -60.50
CA ALA A 87 -27.14 -39.64 -61.26
C ALA A 87 -28.53 -39.14 -60.85
N ASN A 88 -28.64 -38.68 -59.60
CA ASN A 88 -29.87 -38.11 -59.04
C ASN A 88 -29.81 -36.58 -58.89
N LEU A 89 -28.72 -35.94 -59.32
CA LEU A 89 -28.63 -34.48 -59.31
C LEU A 89 -29.42 -33.93 -60.49
N ARG A 90 -30.27 -32.95 -60.21
CA ARG A 90 -30.86 -32.12 -61.28
C ARG A 90 -29.75 -31.29 -61.92
N ASP A 91 -29.85 -30.99 -63.21
CA ASP A 91 -28.85 -30.23 -63.98
C ASP A 91 -28.41 -28.93 -63.29
N SER A 92 -29.31 -28.25 -62.57
CA SER A 92 -28.99 -27.05 -61.81
C SER A 92 -28.06 -27.30 -60.61
N ALA A 93 -28.23 -28.40 -59.90
CA ALA A 93 -27.40 -28.77 -58.75
C ALA A 93 -26.02 -29.28 -59.22
N PHE A 94 -25.98 -30.04 -60.32
CA PHE A 94 -24.72 -30.46 -60.92
C PHE A 94 -23.89 -29.27 -61.41
N LYS A 95 -24.55 -28.28 -62.03
CA LYS A 95 -23.90 -27.05 -62.49
C LYS A 95 -23.37 -26.19 -61.34
N SER A 96 -24.05 -26.17 -60.18
CA SER A 96 -23.51 -25.47 -59.00
C SER A 96 -22.31 -26.19 -58.38
N CYS A 97 -22.26 -27.53 -58.46
CA CYS A 97 -21.09 -28.30 -58.02
C CYS A 97 -19.87 -28.09 -58.93
N LEU A 98 -20.08 -27.73 -60.20
CA LEU A 98 -19.03 -27.43 -61.17
C LEU A 98 -18.63 -25.95 -61.21
N ASP A 99 -19.36 -25.06 -60.54
CA ASP A 99 -18.98 -23.66 -60.41
C ASP A 99 -17.88 -23.51 -59.34
N THR A 100 -16.73 -24.10 -59.64
CA THR A 100 -15.52 -24.01 -58.81
C THR A 100 -15.13 -22.56 -58.54
N THR A 101 -15.49 -21.64 -59.44
CA THR A 101 -15.21 -20.21 -59.29
C THR A 101 -15.96 -19.61 -58.11
N SER A 102 -17.24 -19.94 -57.91
CA SER A 102 -17.99 -19.42 -56.76
C SER A 102 -17.57 -20.07 -55.44
N ILE A 103 -17.25 -21.38 -55.45
CA ILE A 103 -16.72 -22.09 -54.28
C ILE A 103 -15.39 -21.47 -53.84
N LEU A 104 -14.43 -21.31 -54.77
CA LEU A 104 -13.13 -20.71 -54.47
C LEU A 104 -13.25 -19.24 -54.04
N LYS A 105 -14.19 -18.48 -54.61
CA LYS A 105 -14.49 -17.11 -54.16
C LYS A 105 -14.99 -17.09 -52.72
N CYS A 106 -15.90 -18.01 -52.36
CA CYS A 106 -16.43 -18.14 -51.01
C CYS A 106 -15.31 -18.51 -50.01
N GLU A 107 -14.51 -19.52 -50.33
CA GLU A 107 -13.36 -19.93 -49.51
C GLU A 107 -12.34 -18.79 -49.35
N LEU A 108 -12.02 -18.08 -50.43
CA LEU A 108 -11.13 -16.91 -50.39
C LEU A 108 -11.68 -15.81 -49.49
N THR A 109 -12.99 -15.53 -49.53
CA THR A 109 -13.61 -14.56 -48.63
C THR A 109 -13.54 -15.02 -47.17
N CYS A 110 -13.77 -16.31 -46.90
CA CYS A 110 -13.62 -16.90 -45.57
C CYS A 110 -12.17 -16.77 -45.06
N PHE A 111 -11.18 -17.05 -45.91
CA PHE A 111 -9.77 -16.90 -45.53
C PHE A 111 -9.39 -15.44 -45.26
N LYS A 112 -9.84 -14.49 -46.09
CA LYS A 112 -9.62 -13.06 -45.85
C LYS A 112 -10.22 -12.59 -44.54
N GLN A 113 -11.44 -13.04 -44.21
CA GLN A 113 -12.08 -12.73 -42.94
C GLN A 113 -11.30 -13.31 -41.75
N LYS A 114 -10.92 -14.58 -41.80
CA LYS A 114 -10.08 -15.21 -40.76
C LYS A 114 -8.76 -14.47 -40.57
N LEU A 115 -8.09 -14.11 -41.66
CA LEU A 115 -6.80 -13.41 -41.61
C LEU A 115 -6.95 -12.01 -41.02
N SER A 116 -8.03 -11.29 -41.34
CA SER A 116 -8.34 -10.00 -40.72
C SER A 116 -8.63 -10.11 -39.22
N LEU A 117 -9.34 -11.17 -38.78
CA LEU A 117 -9.59 -11.41 -37.36
C LEU A 117 -8.30 -11.73 -36.59
N GLU A 118 -7.43 -12.58 -37.15
CA GLU A 118 -6.14 -12.91 -36.54
C GLU A 118 -5.21 -11.68 -36.51
N GLN A 119 -5.23 -10.82 -37.53
CA GLN A 119 -4.49 -9.55 -37.51
C GLN A 119 -4.95 -8.63 -36.37
N LYS A 120 -6.26 -8.41 -36.23
CA LYS A 120 -6.82 -7.61 -35.13
C LYS A 120 -6.50 -8.20 -33.75
N LYS A 121 -6.53 -9.53 -33.64
CA LYS A 121 -6.15 -10.24 -32.42
C LYS A 121 -4.66 -10.04 -32.11
N GLY A 122 -3.80 -10.11 -33.12
CA GLY A 122 -2.38 -9.82 -33.00
C GLY A 122 -2.11 -8.38 -32.53
N GLU A 123 -2.78 -7.38 -33.13
CA GLU A 123 -2.70 -5.98 -32.71
C GLU A 123 -3.10 -5.80 -31.23
N SER A 124 -4.25 -6.36 -30.84
CA SER A 124 -4.72 -6.32 -29.45
C SER A 124 -3.72 -6.95 -28.48
N GLN A 125 -3.11 -8.09 -28.84
CA GLN A 125 -2.09 -8.75 -28.02
C GLN A 125 -0.81 -7.91 -27.93
N THR A 126 -0.41 -7.24 -29.02
CA THR A 126 0.78 -6.38 -28.99
C THR A 126 0.60 -5.17 -28.09
N ASP A 127 -0.60 -4.59 -28.06
CA ASP A 127 -0.91 -3.46 -27.17
C ASP A 127 -0.97 -3.90 -25.70
N GLU A 128 -1.53 -5.09 -25.42
CA GLU A 128 -1.49 -5.69 -24.09
C GLU A 128 -0.04 -5.94 -23.61
N ILE A 129 0.81 -6.49 -24.49
CA ILE A 129 2.24 -6.70 -24.17
C ILE A 129 2.96 -5.38 -23.91
N LYS A 130 2.67 -4.31 -24.67
CA LYS A 130 3.24 -2.98 -24.43
C LYS A 130 2.83 -2.44 -23.06
N ASN A 131 1.54 -2.49 -22.74
CA ASN A 131 1.03 -2.04 -21.43
C ASN A 131 1.66 -2.83 -20.27
N LEU A 132 1.77 -4.15 -20.38
CA LEU A 132 2.44 -4.97 -19.37
C LEU A 132 3.93 -4.63 -19.21
N ARG A 133 4.64 -4.31 -20.30
CA ARG A 133 6.03 -3.85 -20.25
C ARG A 133 6.16 -2.50 -19.55
N GLU A 134 5.26 -1.56 -19.83
CA GLU A 134 5.23 -0.24 -19.17
C GLU A 134 4.96 -0.38 -17.67
N GLN A 135 4.02 -1.23 -17.27
CA GLN A 135 3.76 -1.55 -15.87
C GLN A 135 4.98 -2.17 -15.20
N LEU A 136 5.67 -3.11 -15.86
CA LEU A 136 6.86 -3.75 -15.31
C LEU A 136 8.01 -2.75 -15.12
N LEU A 137 8.22 -1.82 -16.07
CA LEU A 137 9.19 -0.73 -15.92
C LEU A 137 8.82 0.20 -14.76
N HIS A 138 7.54 0.53 -14.60
CA HIS A 138 7.06 1.32 -13.47
C HIS A 138 7.34 0.62 -12.13
N PHE A 139 7.02 -0.68 -12.02
CA PHE A 139 7.31 -1.48 -10.83
C PHE A 139 8.80 -1.55 -10.52
N GLN A 140 9.67 -1.68 -11.53
CA GLN A 140 11.11 -1.64 -11.32
C GLN A 140 11.58 -0.30 -10.76
N SER A 141 11.08 0.82 -11.29
CA SER A 141 11.39 2.15 -10.78
C SER A 141 10.97 2.31 -9.31
N VAL A 142 9.74 1.90 -8.97
CA VAL A 142 9.23 1.93 -7.60
C VAL A 142 10.02 1.01 -6.66
N SER A 143 10.48 -0.15 -7.14
CA SER A 143 11.33 -1.06 -6.36
C SER A 143 12.66 -0.40 -5.99
N VAL A 144 13.33 0.25 -6.94
CA VAL A 144 14.59 0.98 -6.71
C VAL A 144 14.39 2.13 -5.72
N GLU A 145 13.28 2.86 -5.82
CA GLU A 145 12.96 3.93 -4.88
C GLU A 145 12.70 3.39 -3.46
N ASN A 146 11.99 2.27 -3.34
CA ASN A 146 11.77 1.60 -2.06
C ASN A 146 13.08 1.11 -1.43
N GLU A 147 14.04 0.62 -2.22
CA GLU A 147 15.36 0.25 -1.71
C GLU A 147 16.14 1.46 -1.18
N LYS A 148 16.06 2.61 -1.86
CA LYS A 148 16.65 3.87 -1.37
C LYS A 148 16.01 4.30 -0.05
N LEU A 149 14.67 4.28 0.04
CA LEU A 149 13.95 4.61 1.27
C LEU A 149 14.31 3.67 2.42
N ARG A 150 14.45 2.36 2.16
CA ARG A 150 14.92 1.40 3.17
C ARG A 150 16.33 1.71 3.67
N ALA A 151 17.24 2.08 2.77
CA ALA A 151 18.59 2.49 3.14
C ALA A 151 18.60 3.77 3.99
N ASP A 152 17.75 4.74 3.66
CA ASP A 152 17.63 5.99 4.43
C ASP A 152 17.00 5.76 5.81
N VAL A 153 16.02 4.87 5.94
CA VAL A 153 15.46 4.45 7.25
C VAL A 153 16.54 3.84 8.13
N LEU A 154 17.40 2.97 7.60
CA LEU A 154 18.53 2.39 8.36
C LEU A 154 19.51 3.47 8.84
N ARG A 155 19.85 4.44 7.99
CA ARG A 155 20.70 5.59 8.36
C ARG A 155 20.09 6.41 9.48
N LEU A 156 18.78 6.69 9.41
CA LEU A 156 18.07 7.43 10.45
C LEU A 156 18.05 6.66 11.79
N GLN A 157 17.86 5.34 11.76
CA GLN A 157 17.94 4.51 12.97
C GLN A 157 19.34 4.52 13.60
N ASP A 158 20.40 4.46 12.80
CA ASP A 158 21.77 4.56 13.31
C ASP A 158 22.08 5.94 13.89
N ASN A 159 21.58 7.01 13.27
CA ASN A 159 21.68 8.36 13.83
C ASN A 159 20.93 8.49 15.16
N GLN A 160 19.75 7.89 15.27
CA GLN A 160 18.97 7.86 16.51
C GLN A 160 19.74 7.12 17.63
N LYS A 161 20.38 5.99 17.33
CA LYS A 161 21.24 5.28 18.30
C LYS A 161 22.44 6.11 18.73
N ARG A 162 23.06 6.86 17.82
CA ARG A 162 24.16 7.78 18.17
C ARG A 162 23.67 8.90 19.10
N GLN A 163 22.48 9.44 18.83
CA GLN A 163 21.86 10.45 19.69
C GLN A 163 21.52 9.90 21.07
N SER A 164 21.02 8.67 21.19
CA SER A 164 20.74 8.08 22.52
C SER A 164 21.99 7.98 23.39
N VAL A 165 23.13 7.56 22.81
CA VAL A 165 24.42 7.53 23.53
C VAL A 165 24.83 8.93 23.99
N THR A 166 24.63 9.97 23.17
CA THR A 166 24.93 11.34 23.60
C THR A 166 24.03 11.81 24.73
N VAL A 167 22.75 11.44 24.72
CA VAL A 167 21.80 11.76 25.79
C VAL A 167 22.23 11.07 27.09
N ASP A 168 22.59 9.79 27.05
CA ASP A 168 23.07 9.06 28.22
C ASP A 168 24.35 9.68 28.81
N ASN A 169 25.28 10.10 27.94
CA ASN A 169 26.48 10.82 28.37
C ASN A 169 26.13 12.16 29.03
N CYS A 170 25.22 12.94 28.47
CA CYS A 170 24.74 14.18 29.08
C CYS A 170 24.10 13.92 30.45
N GLN A 171 23.29 12.87 30.60
CA GLN A 171 22.70 12.48 31.87
C GLN A 171 23.78 12.14 32.93
N ASN A 172 24.85 11.45 32.53
CA ASN A 172 25.98 11.18 33.42
C ASN A 172 26.71 12.46 33.84
N HIS A 173 26.89 13.42 32.92
CA HIS A 173 27.46 14.73 33.26
C HIS A 173 26.56 15.50 34.24
N VAL A 174 25.24 15.50 34.03
CA VAL A 174 24.28 16.15 34.95
C VAL A 174 24.36 15.52 36.35
N LYS A 175 24.39 14.18 36.45
CA LYS A 175 24.56 13.50 37.75
C LYS A 175 25.85 13.95 38.45
N ARG A 176 26.97 14.01 37.73
CA ARG A 176 28.26 14.46 38.29
C ARG A 176 28.22 15.92 38.73
N ILE A 177 27.52 16.80 38.01
CA ILE A 177 27.33 18.19 38.42
C ILE A 177 26.55 18.24 39.73
N ASN A 178 25.43 17.52 39.83
CA ASN A 178 24.62 17.48 41.06
C ASN A 178 25.41 16.94 42.26
N ASP A 179 26.24 15.91 42.06
CA ASP A 179 27.12 15.37 43.12
C ASP A 179 28.13 16.42 43.61
N LEU A 180 28.70 17.20 42.68
CA LEU A 180 29.61 18.30 43.01
C LEU A 180 28.89 19.44 43.72
N GLU A 181 27.68 19.80 43.30
CA GLU A 181 26.84 20.80 43.99
C GLU A 181 26.55 20.36 45.43
N LEU A 182 26.17 19.10 45.65
CA LEU A 182 25.94 18.56 46.98
C LEU A 182 27.22 18.58 47.83
N TYR A 183 28.36 18.24 47.24
CA TYR A 183 29.65 18.31 47.93
C TYR A 183 29.99 19.76 48.34
N LEU A 184 29.83 20.71 47.43
CA LEU A 184 30.08 22.13 47.70
C LEU A 184 29.14 22.67 48.77
N GLN A 185 27.86 22.29 48.74
CA GLN A 185 26.89 22.69 49.76
C GLN A 185 27.34 22.22 51.16
N ARG A 186 27.74 20.95 51.30
CA ARG A 186 28.28 20.43 52.57
C ARG A 186 29.53 21.18 53.04
N LYS A 187 30.38 21.64 52.11
CA LYS A 187 31.55 22.45 52.44
C LYS A 187 31.18 23.85 52.90
N ILE A 188 30.19 24.47 52.26
CA ILE A 188 29.63 25.75 52.67
C ILE A 188 29.05 25.64 54.09
N ASP A 189 28.24 24.62 54.36
CA ASP A 189 27.64 24.38 55.68
C ASP A 189 28.74 24.22 56.76
N CYS A 190 29.80 23.46 56.47
CA CYS A 190 30.94 23.31 57.37
C CYS A 190 31.69 24.63 57.63
N ILE A 191 31.81 25.49 56.63
CA ILE A 191 32.42 26.82 56.80
C ILE A 191 31.54 27.69 57.71
N PHE A 192 30.22 27.66 57.53
CA PHE A 192 29.29 28.36 58.42
C PHE A 192 29.40 27.88 59.88
N ASP A 193 29.47 26.56 60.11
CA ASP A 193 29.67 26.00 61.44
C ASP A 193 30.98 26.49 62.09
N ILE A 194 32.07 26.56 61.31
CA ILE A 194 33.37 27.06 61.79
C ILE A 194 33.28 28.56 62.10
N GLN A 195 32.63 29.35 61.25
CA GLN A 195 32.43 30.78 61.48
C GLN A 195 31.63 31.03 62.75
N GLN A 196 30.53 30.31 62.95
CA GLN A 196 29.73 30.40 64.17
C GLN A 196 30.56 30.11 65.42
N LYS A 197 31.33 29.01 65.43
CA LYS A 197 32.22 28.67 66.57
C LYS A 197 33.27 29.74 66.83
N TYR A 198 33.79 30.36 65.77
CA TYR A 198 34.76 31.44 65.90
C TYR A 198 34.13 32.69 66.54
N GLU A 199 32.90 33.04 66.15
CA GLU A 199 32.14 34.14 66.74
C GLU A 199 31.81 33.88 68.22
N GLU A 200 31.36 32.67 68.55
CA GLU A 200 31.13 32.23 69.93
C GLU A 200 32.41 32.38 70.77
N THR A 201 33.53 31.83 70.31
CA THR A 201 34.84 31.97 70.97
C THR A 201 35.26 33.43 71.12
N ALA A 202 34.99 34.28 70.11
CA ALA A 202 35.29 35.71 70.17
C ALA A 202 34.40 36.45 71.18
N THR A 203 33.13 36.03 71.35
CA THR A 203 32.26 36.57 72.40
C THR A 203 32.71 36.16 73.80
N GLU A 204 33.07 34.89 74.00
CA GLU A 204 33.63 34.39 75.26
C GLU A 204 34.91 35.15 75.65
N LYS A 205 35.83 35.34 74.70
CA LYS A 205 37.05 36.14 74.95
C LYS A 205 36.72 37.58 75.34
N ARG A 206 35.76 38.22 74.68
CA ARG A 206 35.32 39.58 75.03
C ARG A 206 34.71 39.64 76.44
N GLN A 207 33.90 38.65 76.81
CA GLN A 207 33.35 38.54 78.16
C GLN A 207 34.46 38.38 79.20
N PHE A 208 35.42 37.48 78.96
CA PHE A 208 36.58 37.28 79.84
C PHE A 208 37.41 38.55 80.02
N PHE A 209 37.67 39.31 78.95
CA PHE A 209 38.37 40.60 79.05
C PHE A 209 37.57 41.61 79.88
N ASN A 210 36.25 41.69 79.69
CA ASN A 210 35.40 42.57 80.48
C ASN A 210 35.40 42.19 81.96
N GLU A 211 35.27 40.91 82.29
CA GLU A 211 35.32 40.40 83.67
C GLU A 211 36.66 40.70 84.34
N ASN A 212 37.77 40.48 83.64
CA ASN A 212 39.11 40.83 84.14
C ASN A 212 39.27 42.33 84.34
N SER A 213 38.73 43.16 83.44
CA SER A 213 38.76 44.63 83.61
C SER A 213 37.99 45.05 84.87
N ILE A 214 36.86 44.42 85.17
CA ILE A 214 36.08 44.68 86.39
C ILE A 214 36.88 44.24 87.63
N LEU A 215 37.54 43.08 87.58
CA LEU A 215 38.38 42.60 88.68
C LEU A 215 39.57 43.54 88.94
N HIS A 216 40.26 44.00 87.89
CA HIS A 216 41.34 44.98 88.00
C HIS A 216 40.85 46.26 88.68
N PHE A 217 39.70 46.80 88.28
CA PHE A 217 39.12 47.98 88.91
C PHE A 217 38.82 47.77 90.41
N LYS A 218 38.27 46.60 90.79
CA LYS A 218 38.03 46.25 92.19
C LYS A 218 39.32 46.13 93.00
N VAL A 219 40.37 45.55 92.42
CA VAL A 219 41.68 45.43 93.06
C VAL A 219 42.26 46.82 93.33
N ASP A 220 42.19 47.73 92.36
CA ASP A 220 42.61 49.13 92.53
C ASP A 220 41.81 49.84 93.63
N GLU A 221 40.49 49.59 93.69
CA GLU A 221 39.63 50.10 94.76
C GLU A 221 40.04 49.57 96.15
N TYR A 222 40.35 48.27 96.27
CA TYR A 222 40.85 47.68 97.52
C TYR A 222 42.21 48.26 97.92
N TYR A 223 43.13 48.46 96.98
CA TYR A 223 44.41 49.11 97.28
C TYR A 223 44.22 50.54 97.79
N LYS A 224 43.27 51.28 97.22
CA LYS A 224 42.90 52.62 97.72
C LYS A 224 42.35 52.56 99.14
N GLN A 225 41.42 51.64 99.43
CA GLN A 225 40.87 51.44 100.77
C GLN A 225 41.94 51.06 101.80
N ILE A 226 42.87 50.16 101.44
CA ILE A 226 44.02 49.80 102.27
C ILE A 226 44.90 51.04 102.53
N GLY A 227 45.15 51.85 101.50
CA GLY A 227 45.87 53.12 101.63
C GLY A 227 45.22 54.06 102.65
N GLU A 228 43.91 54.27 102.56
CA GLU A 228 43.14 55.09 103.50
C GLU A 228 43.18 54.54 104.93
N LEU A 229 43.04 53.22 105.11
CA LEU A 229 43.15 52.56 106.42
C LEU A 229 44.54 52.71 107.03
N ASN A 230 45.60 52.60 106.21
CA ASN A 230 46.98 52.79 106.67
C ASN A 230 47.24 54.24 107.12
N VAL A 231 46.63 55.23 106.45
CA VAL A 231 46.68 56.64 106.90
C VAL A 231 46.00 56.78 108.26
N LYS A 232 44.76 56.28 108.40
CA LYS A 232 44.03 56.30 109.68
C LYS A 232 44.77 55.58 110.80
N LEU A 233 45.43 54.47 110.50
CA LEU A 233 46.25 53.73 111.47
C LEU A 233 47.43 54.58 111.95
N LYS A 234 48.17 55.23 111.04
CA LYS A 234 49.27 56.14 111.38
C LYS A 234 48.82 57.34 112.21
N GLU A 235 47.67 57.92 111.87
CA GLU A 235 47.05 59.00 112.65
C GLU A 235 46.74 58.52 114.08
N SER A 236 46.10 57.36 114.22
CA SER A 236 45.81 56.75 115.53
C SER A 236 47.07 56.40 116.33
N GLU A 237 48.13 55.92 115.68
CA GLU A 237 49.43 55.67 116.32
C GLU A 237 50.08 56.97 116.80
N SER A 238 50.03 58.03 115.99
CA SER A 238 50.50 59.37 116.38
C SER A 238 49.70 59.92 117.57
N GLU A 239 48.38 59.79 117.56
CA GLU A 239 47.52 60.17 118.71
C GLU A 239 47.88 59.39 119.97
N LYS A 240 48.09 58.06 119.86
CA LYS A 240 48.54 57.23 120.99
C LYS A 240 49.90 57.69 121.52
N GLU A 241 50.82 58.08 120.65
CA GLU A 241 52.14 58.58 121.05
C GLU A 241 52.05 59.96 121.73
N GLN A 242 51.19 60.84 121.22
CA GLN A 242 50.87 62.12 121.89
C GLN A 242 50.27 61.89 123.27
N LEU A 243 49.31 60.96 123.41
CA LEU A 243 48.73 60.58 124.69
C LEU A 243 49.79 60.01 125.64
N ARG A 244 50.67 59.11 125.17
CA ARG A 244 51.81 58.58 125.96
C ARG A 244 52.72 59.70 126.44
N SER A 245 53.09 60.63 125.57
CA SER A 245 53.89 61.81 125.91
C SER A 245 53.20 62.66 126.98
N THR A 246 51.90 62.91 126.84
CA THR A 246 51.10 63.69 127.79
C THR A 246 51.01 62.99 129.15
N LEU A 247 50.82 61.67 129.15
CA LEU A 247 50.72 60.84 130.36
C LEU A 247 52.08 60.75 131.08
N ASN A 248 53.19 60.67 130.32
CA ASN A 248 54.55 60.78 130.82
C ASN A 248 54.83 62.16 131.44
N GLN A 249 54.42 63.26 130.79
CA GLN A 249 54.51 64.59 131.38
C GLN A 249 53.70 64.68 132.68
N ARG A 250 52.49 64.13 132.72
CA ARG A 250 51.64 64.12 133.92
C ARG A 250 52.25 63.32 135.07
N THR A 251 52.91 62.19 134.78
CA THR A 251 53.67 61.42 135.79
C THR A 251 54.91 62.16 136.26
N VAL A 252 55.62 62.87 135.39
CA VAL A 252 56.72 63.77 135.79
C VAL A 252 56.20 64.88 136.72
N TYR A 253 55.07 65.51 136.41
CA TYR A 253 54.45 66.52 137.29
C TYR A 253 53.99 65.91 138.63
N GLN A 254 53.39 64.73 138.65
CA GLN A 254 53.01 64.05 139.90
C GLN A 254 54.23 63.62 140.74
N ASN A 255 55.32 63.22 140.10
CA ASN A 255 56.58 62.91 140.79
C ASN A 255 57.26 64.18 141.32
N GLN A 256 57.13 65.32 140.64
CA GLN A 256 57.57 66.63 141.15
C GLN A 256 56.67 67.13 142.30
N SER A 257 55.36 66.86 142.27
CA SER A 257 54.46 67.16 143.39
C SER A 257 54.68 66.26 144.61
N ARG A 258 55.21 65.03 144.44
CA ARG A 258 55.65 64.19 145.56
C ARG A 258 57.01 64.61 146.14
N ALA A 259 57.83 65.35 145.39
CA ALA A 259 59.05 65.97 145.91
C ALA A 259 58.77 67.22 146.79
N PHE A 260 57.53 67.72 146.78
CA PHE A 260 57.02 68.72 147.73
C PHE A 260 56.05 68.07 148.72
N GLN A 261 56.50 67.02 149.42
CA GLN A 261 55.99 66.75 150.77
C GLN A 261 56.93 67.46 151.76
N PRO A 262 56.48 68.53 152.44
CA PRO A 262 57.25 69.14 153.50
C PRO A 262 57.32 68.16 154.67
N GLN A 263 58.55 67.75 155.01
CA GLN A 263 58.85 67.23 156.34
C GLN A 263 58.73 68.39 157.34
N PHE A 264 57.52 68.60 157.86
CA PHE A 264 57.34 69.28 159.15
C PHE A 264 57.23 68.21 160.24
N GLY A 265 58.30 68.06 161.00
CA GLY A 265 58.19 67.62 162.39
C GLY A 265 57.84 68.81 163.28
N TYR A 266 57.08 68.55 164.35
CA TYR A 266 57.38 68.94 165.74
C TYR A 266 58.09 70.31 165.98
N PHE A 267 57.65 71.25 166.82
CA PHE A 267 56.91 71.23 168.10
C PHE A 267 56.50 72.69 168.46
N ARG A 268 55.44 72.86 169.26
CA ARG A 268 54.90 74.13 169.83
C ARG A 268 54.17 75.08 168.88
#